data_AF-A0AAN8JWS0-F1
#
_entry.id   AF-A0AAN8JWS0-F1
#
_cell.length_a   1.000
_cell.length_b   1.000
_cell.length_c   1.000
_cell.angle_alpha   90.00
_cell.angle_beta   90.00
_cell.angle_gamma   90.00
#
_symmetry.space_group_name_H-M   'P 1'
#
loop_
_entity.id
_entity.type
_entity.pdbx_description
1 polymer ?
#
loop_
_entity_poly.entity_id
_entity_poly.type
_entity_poly.pdbx_seq_one_letter_code
_entity_poly.pdbx_strand_id
1 'polypeptide(L)'
;MEVSKSPEVSLFVRTRKNWNYIPHDINQPLNYFDISKFTTETHEYILKWKDELIRLSEQKTEFVRGDYKEMTLCVSYLSQGTKVTFQRPGAMHKARWMAKLIYTLKLVLLEHQIAALPKGTVTTTSQVTKLREFVDFVSLVYCAWWFKCSVNVDAPLNSLQLYKGILKYAAINSTISDSAARTLKRHLWYLSSDLVLLSLFSSKVSNVRAAPNG
;
A
#
# COMPACT_ATOMS: atom_id res chain seq x y z
N MET A 1 -15.12 1.19 3.38
CA MET A 1 -14.75 1.28 4.82
C MET A 1 -15.90 1.93 5.58
N GLU A 2 -16.06 1.58 6.85
CA GLU A 2 -17.12 2.05 7.75
C GLU A 2 -17.11 3.58 7.88
N VAL A 3 -18.28 4.23 7.74
CA VAL A 3 -18.43 5.67 7.96
C VAL A 3 -18.75 5.89 9.43
N SER A 4 -17.71 6.11 10.23
CA SER A 4 -17.82 6.33 11.68
C SER A 4 -17.53 7.78 12.05
N LYS A 5 -18.45 8.41 12.80
CA LYS A 5 -18.25 9.73 13.43
C LYS A 5 -17.21 9.67 14.58
N SER A 6 -16.96 8.49 15.17
CA SER A 6 -15.97 8.27 16.22
C SER A 6 -14.53 8.49 15.71
N PRO A 7 -13.59 9.05 16.51
CA PRO A 7 -12.18 9.20 16.14
C PRO A 7 -11.47 7.88 15.84
N GLU A 8 -12.04 6.75 16.26
CA GLU A 8 -11.48 5.42 16.05
C GLU A 8 -12.25 4.62 14.98
N VAL A 9 -11.52 3.79 14.22
CA VAL A 9 -12.10 2.81 13.30
C VAL A 9 -12.39 1.54 14.10
N SER A 10 -13.66 1.13 14.19
CA SER A 10 -14.11 0.04 15.07
C SER A 10 -13.32 -1.26 14.86
N LEU A 11 -13.00 -1.57 13.59
CA LEU A 11 -12.19 -2.70 13.18
C LEU A 11 -10.84 -2.70 13.90
N PHE A 12 -10.12 -1.58 13.87
CA PHE A 12 -8.78 -1.48 14.44
C PHE A 12 -8.79 -1.46 15.97
N VAL A 13 -9.87 -0.95 16.58
CA VAL A 13 -10.10 -1.07 18.03
C VAL A 13 -10.27 -2.53 18.43
N ARG A 14 -11.14 -3.26 17.70
CA ARG A 14 -11.33 -4.71 17.92
C ARG A 14 -10.03 -5.49 17.73
N THR A 15 -9.22 -5.16 16.71
CA THR A 15 -7.91 -5.78 16.51
C THR A 15 -6.98 -5.54 17.71
N ARG A 16 -6.89 -4.31 18.20
CA ARG A 16 -6.00 -3.99 19.34
C ARG A 16 -6.46 -4.67 20.63
N LYS A 17 -7.77 -4.69 20.89
CA LYS A 17 -8.36 -5.35 22.07
C LYS A 17 -8.07 -6.85 22.07
N ASN A 18 -8.16 -7.48 20.90
CA ASN A 18 -8.00 -8.93 20.78
C ASN A 18 -6.58 -9.37 20.38
N TRP A 19 -5.61 -8.46 20.31
CA TRP A 19 -4.28 -8.75 19.75
C TRP A 19 -3.55 -9.92 20.41
N ASN A 20 -3.70 -10.07 21.72
CA ASN A 20 -3.05 -11.13 22.50
C ASN A 20 -3.70 -12.51 22.27
N TYR A 21 -4.92 -12.56 21.74
CA TYR A 21 -5.63 -13.79 21.42
C TYR A 21 -5.42 -14.24 19.97
N ILE A 22 -4.77 -13.41 19.14
CA ILE A 22 -4.41 -13.77 17.77
C ILE A 22 -3.03 -14.44 17.85
N PRO A 23 -2.88 -15.71 17.45
CA PRO A 23 -1.56 -16.32 17.32
C PRO A 23 -0.70 -15.54 16.32
N HIS A 24 0.52 -15.17 16.72
CA HIS A 24 1.50 -14.50 15.85
C HIS A 24 2.65 -15.46 15.46
N ASP A 25 2.51 -16.75 15.76
CA ASP A 25 3.57 -17.73 15.54
C ASP A 25 3.88 -17.86 14.04
N ILE A 26 5.17 -17.79 13.73
CA ILE A 26 5.77 -17.94 12.40
C ILE A 26 5.50 -19.31 11.77
N ASN A 27 5.13 -20.30 12.59
CA ASN A 27 4.82 -21.65 12.11
C ASN A 27 3.39 -21.78 11.56
N GLN A 28 2.51 -20.82 11.82
CA GLN A 28 1.18 -20.82 11.23
C GLN A 28 1.18 -20.14 9.86
N PRO A 29 0.44 -20.68 8.88
CA PRO A 29 0.41 -20.11 7.54
C PRO A 29 -0.17 -18.69 7.58
N LEU A 30 0.57 -17.74 7.01
CA LEU A 30 0.09 -16.39 6.76
C LEU A 30 -0.61 -16.34 5.40
N ASN A 31 -1.57 -15.44 5.25
CA ASN A 31 -2.27 -15.23 4.00
C ASN A 31 -1.50 -14.22 3.13
N TYR A 32 -0.77 -14.75 2.16
CA TYR A 32 0.08 -14.01 1.23
C TYR A 32 -0.66 -13.59 -0.05
N PHE A 33 0.03 -12.83 -0.89
CA PHE A 33 -0.46 -12.48 -2.22
C PHE A 33 -0.62 -13.74 -3.08
N ASP A 34 -1.80 -13.87 -3.66
CA ASP A 34 -2.15 -14.93 -4.60
C ASP A 34 -2.43 -14.30 -5.96
N ILE A 35 -1.57 -14.57 -6.93
CA ILE A 35 -1.73 -14.08 -8.30
C ILE A 35 -2.82 -14.84 -9.07
N SER A 36 -3.14 -16.07 -8.67
CA SER A 36 -4.08 -16.94 -9.38
C SER A 36 -5.52 -16.41 -9.36
N LYS A 37 -5.85 -15.52 -8.41
CA LYS A 37 -7.16 -14.86 -8.33
C LYS A 37 -7.39 -13.78 -9.40
N PHE A 38 -6.37 -13.40 -10.16
CA PHE A 38 -6.46 -12.39 -11.21
C PHE A 38 -6.46 -13.02 -12.60
N THR A 39 -6.99 -12.31 -13.60
CA THR A 39 -7.02 -12.79 -14.98
C THR A 39 -5.63 -12.72 -15.62
N THR A 40 -5.33 -13.62 -16.57
CA THR A 40 -4.01 -13.73 -17.21
C THR A 40 -3.58 -12.43 -17.90
N GLU A 41 -4.53 -11.68 -18.47
CA GLU A 41 -4.29 -10.35 -19.07
C GLU A 41 -3.64 -9.36 -18.09
N THR A 42 -3.85 -9.59 -16.79
CA THR A 42 -3.39 -8.68 -15.73
C THR A 42 -2.07 -9.10 -15.09
N HIS A 43 -1.65 -10.34 -15.32
CA HIS A 43 -0.49 -10.93 -14.65
C HIS A 43 0.80 -10.19 -15.01
N GLU A 44 1.00 -9.80 -16.27
CA GLU A 44 2.23 -9.14 -16.71
C GLU A 44 2.51 -7.87 -15.89
N TYR A 45 1.51 -6.99 -15.75
CA TYR A 45 1.71 -5.75 -15.02
C TYR A 45 1.70 -5.95 -13.50
N ILE A 46 0.99 -6.95 -12.98
CA ILE A 46 1.05 -7.34 -11.56
C ILE A 46 2.48 -7.77 -11.20
N LEU A 47 3.08 -8.65 -12.01
CA LEU A 47 4.45 -9.11 -11.81
C LEU A 47 5.43 -7.93 -11.87
N LYS A 48 5.28 -7.05 -12.87
CA LYS A 48 6.10 -5.83 -12.97
C LYS A 48 6.00 -4.93 -11.73
N TRP A 49 4.81 -4.76 -11.17
CA TRP A 49 4.62 -3.97 -9.95
C TRP A 49 5.23 -4.65 -8.71
N LYS A 50 5.08 -5.97 -8.61
CA LYS A 50 5.70 -6.77 -7.55
C LYS A 50 7.23 -6.67 -7.62
N ASP A 51 7.82 -6.88 -8.78
CA ASP A 51 9.28 -6.82 -8.97
C ASP A 51 9.83 -5.43 -8.67
N GLU A 52 9.11 -4.38 -9.09
CA GLU A 52 9.49 -3.01 -8.78
C GLU A 52 9.50 -2.74 -7.26
N LEU A 53 8.49 -3.22 -6.52
CA LEU A 53 8.47 -3.04 -5.07
C LEU A 53 9.63 -3.78 -4.40
N ILE A 54 9.91 -5.03 -4.82
CA ILE A 54 11.01 -5.83 -4.28
C ILE A 54 12.33 -5.11 -4.52
N ARG A 55 12.60 -4.69 -5.76
CA ARG A 55 13.80 -3.94 -6.14
C ARG A 55 13.96 -2.65 -5.32
N LEU A 56 12.89 -1.89 -5.13
CA LEU A 56 12.92 -0.67 -4.30
C LEU A 56 13.21 -0.97 -2.83
N SER A 57 12.73 -2.10 -2.32
CA SER A 57 12.96 -2.50 -0.93
C SER A 57 14.41 -2.90 -0.68
N GLU A 58 15.05 -3.58 -1.63
CA GLU A 58 16.47 -3.97 -1.57
C GLU A 58 17.39 -2.74 -1.61
N GLN A 59 17.01 -1.70 -2.35
CA GLN A 59 17.74 -0.43 -2.42
C GLN A 59 17.60 0.43 -1.16
N LYS A 60 16.62 0.14 -0.29
CA LYS A 60 16.33 0.95 0.89
C LYS A 60 16.94 0.33 2.13
N THR A 61 18.15 0.77 2.46
CA THR A 61 18.93 0.27 3.60
C THR A 61 18.54 0.91 4.94
N GLU A 62 17.98 2.12 4.91
CA GLU A 62 17.65 2.88 6.13
C GLU A 62 16.21 3.41 6.14
N PHE A 63 15.59 3.34 7.32
CA PHE A 63 14.28 3.90 7.59
C PHE A 63 14.37 4.89 8.74
N VAL A 64 14.02 6.15 8.47
CA VAL A 64 14.03 7.24 9.47
C VAL A 64 13.00 6.99 10.59
N ARG A 65 11.98 6.16 10.35
CA ARG A 65 10.90 5.86 11.30
C ARG A 65 10.53 4.37 11.34
N GLY A 66 10.18 3.87 12.52
CA GLY A 66 9.82 2.45 12.72
C GLY A 66 8.57 2.00 11.93
N ASP A 67 7.57 2.86 11.77
CA ASP A 67 6.39 2.57 10.94
C ASP A 67 6.74 2.48 9.46
N TYR A 68 7.80 3.15 9.01
CA TYR A 68 8.26 3.06 7.62
C TYR A 68 8.93 1.72 7.37
N LYS A 69 9.71 1.23 8.35
CA LYS A 69 10.25 -0.13 8.34
C LYS A 69 9.12 -1.15 8.34
N GLU A 70 8.06 -0.94 9.12
CA GLU A 70 6.92 -1.87 9.16
C GLU A 70 6.13 -1.94 7.85
N MET A 71 6.19 -0.91 7.00
CA MET A 71 5.59 -0.95 5.67
C MET A 71 6.27 -1.97 4.73
N THR A 72 7.45 -2.49 5.08
CA THR A 72 8.09 -3.63 4.39
C THR A 72 7.26 -4.92 4.47
N LEU A 73 6.27 -5.01 5.36
CA LEU A 73 5.27 -6.07 5.35
C LEU A 73 4.59 -6.23 3.97
N CYS A 74 4.48 -5.17 3.16
CA CYS A 74 3.95 -5.26 1.80
C CYS A 74 4.86 -6.11 0.91
N VAL A 75 6.18 -6.01 1.10
CA VAL A 75 7.17 -6.82 0.38
C VAL A 75 6.99 -8.27 0.79
N SER A 76 6.94 -8.56 2.10
CA SER A 76 6.71 -9.92 2.60
C SER A 76 5.40 -10.51 2.09
N TYR A 77 4.34 -9.70 2.01
CA TYR A 77 3.04 -10.10 1.47
C TYR A 77 3.15 -10.56 0.00
N LEU A 78 3.91 -9.84 -0.82
CA LEU A 78 4.07 -10.16 -2.25
C LEU A 78 5.10 -11.27 -2.53
N SER A 79 6.21 -11.33 -1.78
CA SER A 79 7.35 -12.21 -2.07
C SER A 79 7.31 -13.55 -1.33
N GLN A 80 6.58 -13.65 -0.22
CA GLN A 80 6.54 -14.81 0.69
C GLN A 80 7.90 -15.22 1.29
N GLY A 81 8.99 -14.50 0.97
CA GLY A 81 10.36 -14.92 1.28
C GLY A 81 10.94 -14.37 2.59
N THR A 82 10.28 -13.39 3.21
CA THR A 82 10.82 -12.71 4.40
C THR A 82 10.08 -13.12 5.65
N LYS A 83 10.82 -13.57 6.68
CA LYS A 83 10.28 -13.82 8.02
C LYS A 83 9.56 -12.57 8.52
N VAL A 84 8.25 -12.69 8.71
CA VAL A 84 7.42 -11.59 9.19
C VAL A 84 7.44 -11.57 10.71
N THR A 85 7.68 -10.39 11.29
CA THR A 85 7.44 -10.14 12.72
C THR A 85 6.41 -9.04 12.85
N PHE A 86 5.39 -9.29 13.67
CA PHE A 86 4.30 -8.33 13.88
C PHE A 86 4.54 -7.53 15.14
N GLN A 87 4.65 -6.21 15.00
CA GLN A 87 4.61 -5.33 16.16
C GLN A 87 3.17 -5.19 16.65
N ARG A 88 2.99 -4.97 17.96
CA ARG A 88 1.65 -4.70 18.49
C ARG A 88 1.06 -3.44 17.84
N PRO A 89 -0.20 -3.46 17.39
CA PRO A 89 -0.82 -2.29 16.78
C PRO A 89 -0.91 -1.11 17.76
N GLY A 90 -0.14 -0.05 17.49
CA GLY A 90 -0.03 1.15 18.33
C GLY A 90 -1.21 2.11 18.23
N ALA A 91 -1.19 3.22 18.98
CA ALA A 91 -2.26 4.21 18.99
C ALA A 91 -2.57 4.76 17.58
N MET A 92 -3.85 4.94 17.27
CA MET A 92 -4.31 5.36 15.95
C MET A 92 -5.19 6.61 16.04
N HIS A 93 -4.82 7.63 15.26
CA HIS A 93 -5.63 8.82 15.02
C HIS A 93 -6.06 8.87 13.54
N LYS A 94 -7.19 9.50 13.21
CA LYS A 94 -7.73 9.57 11.84
C LYS A 94 -6.73 10.09 10.80
N ALA A 95 -5.82 10.99 11.19
CA ALA A 95 -4.81 11.59 10.31
C ALA A 95 -3.62 10.66 9.97
N ARG A 96 -3.42 9.55 10.70
CA ARG A 96 -2.29 8.65 10.46
C ARG A 96 -2.62 7.62 9.38
N TRP A 97 -2.52 8.03 8.12
CA TRP A 97 -2.78 7.15 6.97
C TRP A 97 -1.93 5.88 7.00
N MET A 98 -0.62 6.00 7.25
CA MET A 98 0.29 4.86 7.29
C MET A 98 -0.11 3.80 8.31
N ALA A 99 -0.53 4.22 9.50
CA ALA A 99 -1.00 3.30 10.53
C ALA A 99 -2.20 2.47 10.02
N LYS A 100 -3.14 3.08 9.29
CA LYS A 100 -4.29 2.36 8.72
C LYS A 100 -3.85 1.31 7.70
N LEU A 101 -2.83 1.60 6.89
CA LEU A 101 -2.27 0.65 5.92
C LEU A 101 -1.66 -0.56 6.62
N ILE A 102 -0.78 -0.31 7.59
CA ILE A 102 -0.11 -1.35 8.38
C ILE A 102 -1.14 -2.22 9.11
N TYR A 103 -2.14 -1.61 9.75
CA TYR A 103 -3.21 -2.34 10.42
C TYR A 103 -3.98 -3.24 9.46
N THR A 104 -4.35 -2.72 8.30
CA THR A 104 -5.10 -3.47 7.29
C THR A 104 -4.27 -4.64 6.74
N LEU A 105 -2.97 -4.42 6.53
CA LEU A 105 -2.04 -5.43 6.07
C LEU A 105 -1.85 -6.56 7.10
N LYS A 106 -1.71 -6.22 8.38
CA LYS A 106 -1.68 -7.22 9.47
C LYS A 106 -2.94 -8.06 9.52
N LEU A 107 -4.10 -7.43 9.36
CA LEU A 107 -5.39 -8.13 9.34
C LEU A 107 -5.50 -9.14 8.20
N VAL A 108 -4.96 -8.79 7.02
CA VAL A 108 -4.96 -9.69 5.86
C VAL A 108 -3.93 -10.81 6.02
N LEU A 109 -2.72 -10.52 6.52
CA LEU A 109 -1.69 -11.54 6.75
C LEU A 109 -2.12 -12.55 7.83
N LEU A 110 -2.74 -12.07 8.90
CA LEU A 110 -3.20 -12.87 10.04
C LEU A 110 -4.64 -13.38 9.88
N GLU A 111 -5.17 -13.41 8.66
CA GLU A 111 -6.58 -13.69 8.44
C GLU A 111 -6.99 -15.08 8.94
N HIS A 112 -6.16 -16.11 8.70
CA HIS A 112 -6.45 -17.47 9.16
C HIS A 112 -6.52 -17.55 10.69
N GLN A 113 -5.60 -16.87 11.37
CA GLN A 113 -5.51 -16.79 12.81
C GLN A 113 -6.72 -16.04 13.40
N ILE A 114 -7.17 -15.00 12.72
CA ILE A 114 -8.38 -14.25 13.10
C ILE A 114 -9.65 -15.07 12.86
N ALA A 115 -9.71 -15.84 11.77
CA ALA A 115 -10.86 -16.68 11.43
C ALA A 115 -11.07 -17.83 12.42
N ALA A 116 -10.03 -18.25 13.14
CA ALA A 116 -10.11 -19.23 14.22
C ALA A 116 -10.81 -18.69 15.49
N LEU A 117 -10.90 -17.37 15.65
CA LEU A 117 -11.63 -16.75 16.76
C LEU A 117 -13.16 -16.78 16.48
N PRO A 118 -14.00 -16.61 17.52
CA PRO A 118 -15.45 -16.50 17.32
C PRO A 118 -15.82 -15.44 16.28
N LYS A 119 -16.80 -15.73 15.43
CA LYS A 119 -17.21 -14.85 14.33
C LYS A 119 -17.53 -13.44 14.84
N GLY A 120 -16.98 -12.41 14.17
CA GLY A 120 -17.21 -11.01 14.52
C GLY A 120 -16.28 -10.45 15.61
N THR A 121 -15.43 -11.27 16.23
CA THR A 121 -14.48 -10.84 17.27
C THR A 121 -13.55 -9.74 16.75
N VAL A 122 -13.01 -9.88 15.53
CA VAL A 122 -12.12 -8.89 14.90
C VAL A 122 -12.69 -8.40 13.57
N THR A 123 -12.92 -9.31 12.63
CA THR A 123 -13.45 -9.02 11.29
C THR A 123 -14.77 -9.75 11.03
N THR A 124 -15.57 -9.23 10.11
CA THR A 124 -16.67 -9.97 9.48
C THR A 124 -16.23 -10.50 8.11
N THR A 125 -16.91 -11.51 7.57
CA THR A 125 -16.62 -12.06 6.22
C THR A 125 -16.65 -10.98 5.12
N SER A 126 -17.61 -10.05 5.21
CA SER A 126 -17.72 -8.93 4.26
C SER A 126 -16.59 -7.89 4.42
N GLN A 127 -16.04 -7.73 5.62
CA GLN A 127 -14.88 -6.87 5.85
C GLN A 127 -13.61 -7.50 5.29
N VAL A 128 -13.40 -8.80 5.51
CA VAL A 128 -12.21 -9.53 5.04
C VAL A 128 -11.98 -9.37 3.54
N THR A 129 -13.02 -9.56 2.73
CA THR A 129 -12.92 -9.43 1.26
C THR A 129 -12.44 -8.03 0.86
N LYS A 130 -13.04 -6.99 1.45
CA LYS A 130 -12.67 -5.59 1.20
C LYS A 130 -11.25 -5.25 1.69
N LEU A 131 -10.80 -5.89 2.78
CA LEU A 131 -9.45 -5.73 3.28
C LEU A 131 -8.43 -6.35 2.32
N ARG A 132 -8.70 -7.55 1.80
CA ARG A 132 -7.84 -8.22 0.79
C ARG A 132 -7.66 -7.35 -0.45
N GLU A 133 -8.76 -6.93 -1.08
CA GLU A 133 -8.72 -6.10 -2.29
C GLU A 133 -7.96 -4.77 -2.06
N PHE A 134 -8.12 -4.19 -0.86
CA PHE A 134 -7.41 -2.97 -0.49
C PHE A 134 -5.92 -3.22 -0.23
N VAL A 135 -5.55 -4.33 0.41
CA VAL A 135 -4.15 -4.72 0.59
C VAL A 135 -3.48 -5.01 -0.74
N ASP A 136 -4.15 -5.70 -1.67
CA ASP A 136 -3.64 -5.91 -3.03
C ASP A 136 -3.28 -4.59 -3.70
N PHE A 137 -4.19 -3.62 -3.67
CA PHE A 137 -3.94 -2.28 -4.22
C PHE A 137 -2.78 -1.57 -3.52
N VAL A 138 -2.75 -1.63 -2.18
CA VAL A 138 -1.72 -0.95 -1.39
C VAL A 138 -0.35 -1.54 -1.69
N SER A 139 -0.23 -2.87 -1.72
CA SER A 139 1.03 -3.56 -1.95
C SER A 139 1.49 -3.44 -3.40
N LEU A 140 0.61 -3.61 -4.39
CA LEU A 140 1.00 -3.55 -5.81
C LEU A 140 1.27 -2.11 -6.29
N VAL A 141 0.47 -1.13 -5.87
CA VAL A 141 0.50 0.21 -6.48
C VAL A 141 1.03 1.27 -5.52
N TYR A 142 0.40 1.40 -4.34
CA TYR A 142 0.69 2.53 -3.46
C TYR A 142 2.08 2.44 -2.80
N CYS A 143 2.48 1.23 -2.39
CA CYS A 143 3.71 1.04 -1.62
C CYS A 143 4.96 1.42 -2.43
N ALA A 144 5.00 1.09 -3.72
CA ALA A 144 6.12 1.49 -4.59
C ALA A 144 6.27 3.02 -4.68
N TRP A 145 5.17 3.77 -4.76
CA TRP A 145 5.20 5.24 -4.70
C TRP A 145 5.72 5.74 -3.34
N TRP A 146 5.28 5.12 -2.26
CA TRP A 146 5.73 5.43 -0.90
C TRP A 146 7.25 5.25 -0.75
N PHE A 147 7.82 4.17 -1.28
CA PHE A 147 9.27 3.96 -1.23
C PHE A 147 10.06 5.09 -1.92
N LYS A 148 9.48 5.71 -2.96
CA LYS A 148 10.06 6.80 -3.76
C LYS A 148 9.84 8.21 -3.17
N CYS A 149 8.93 8.36 -2.20
CA CYS A 149 8.48 9.70 -1.76
C CYS A 149 9.52 10.49 -0.95
N SER A 150 10.68 9.90 -0.61
CA SER A 150 11.75 10.59 0.11
C SER A 150 12.58 11.55 -0.76
N VAL A 151 12.40 11.55 -2.08
CA VAL A 151 13.12 12.42 -3.01
C VAL A 151 12.20 13.56 -3.46
N ASN A 152 12.38 14.75 -2.87
CA ASN A 152 11.49 15.90 -3.08
C ASN A 152 11.43 16.36 -4.55
N VAL A 153 12.57 16.38 -5.25
CA VAL A 153 12.64 16.80 -6.67
C VAL A 153 11.86 15.86 -7.59
N ASP A 154 11.67 14.61 -7.18
CA ASP A 154 10.91 13.61 -7.93
C ASP A 154 9.42 13.62 -7.56
N ALA A 155 8.99 14.38 -6.54
CA ALA A 155 7.63 14.31 -6.02
C ALA A 155 6.55 14.54 -7.11
N PRO A 156 6.66 15.54 -8.02
CA PRO A 156 5.70 15.72 -9.11
C PRO A 156 5.61 14.48 -10.01
N LEU A 157 6.75 13.98 -10.46
CA LEU A 157 6.83 12.81 -11.34
C LEU A 157 6.30 11.55 -10.65
N ASN A 158 6.72 11.30 -9.41
CA ASN A 158 6.26 10.16 -8.62
C ASN A 158 4.74 10.18 -8.46
N SER A 159 4.14 11.34 -8.18
CA SER A 159 2.69 11.49 -8.06
C SER A 159 1.95 11.23 -9.37
N LEU A 160 2.49 11.66 -10.51
CA LEU A 160 1.94 11.32 -11.83
C LEU A 160 2.06 9.82 -12.13
N GLN A 161 3.19 9.19 -11.78
CA GLN A 161 3.38 7.75 -11.93
C GLN A 161 2.42 6.95 -11.04
N LEU A 162 2.18 7.40 -9.80
CA LEU A 162 1.16 6.82 -8.94
C LEU A 162 -0.23 6.95 -9.58
N TYR A 163 -0.58 8.13 -10.08
CA TYR A 163 -1.87 8.34 -10.75
C TYR A 163 -2.04 7.42 -11.96
N LYS A 164 -1.00 7.27 -12.80
CA LYS A 164 -1.00 6.32 -13.92
C LYS A 164 -1.14 4.87 -13.44
N GLY A 165 -0.46 4.49 -12.36
CA GLY A 165 -0.57 3.18 -11.73
C GLY A 165 -1.99 2.90 -11.24
N ILE A 166 -2.63 3.87 -10.59
CA ILE A 166 -4.04 3.79 -10.15
C ILE A 166 -4.95 3.56 -11.36
N LEU A 167 -4.82 4.36 -12.43
CA LEU A 167 -5.66 4.18 -13.62
C LEU A 167 -5.50 2.81 -14.27
N LYS A 168 -4.27 2.27 -14.32
CA LYS A 168 -4.03 0.89 -14.79
C LYS A 168 -4.65 -0.15 -13.88
N TYR A 169 -4.67 0.08 -12.57
CA TYR A 169 -5.29 -0.81 -11.59
C TYR A 169 -6.81 -0.93 -11.79
N ALA A 170 -7.45 -0.05 -12.55
CA ALA A 170 -8.87 -0.16 -12.90
C ALA A 170 -9.20 -1.49 -13.61
N ALA A 171 -8.25 -2.06 -14.35
CA ALA A 171 -8.40 -3.37 -14.99
C ALA A 171 -8.45 -4.53 -13.98
N ILE A 172 -7.95 -4.34 -12.75
CA ILE A 172 -8.09 -5.29 -11.64
C ILE A 172 -9.33 -4.98 -10.81
N ASN A 173 -9.46 -3.72 -10.37
CA ASN A 173 -10.56 -3.29 -9.51
C ASN A 173 -10.87 -1.82 -9.77
N SER A 174 -11.87 -1.58 -10.62
CA SER A 174 -12.34 -0.24 -10.99
C SER A 174 -12.83 0.57 -9.80
N THR A 175 -13.52 -0.05 -8.83
CA THR A 175 -14.07 0.64 -7.66
C THR A 175 -12.97 1.23 -6.78
N ILE A 176 -11.91 0.46 -6.51
CA ILE A 176 -10.75 0.93 -5.75
C ILE A 176 -9.98 1.97 -6.56
N SER A 177 -9.74 1.71 -7.84
CA SER A 177 -9.08 2.66 -8.74
C SER A 177 -9.78 4.03 -8.74
N ASP A 178 -11.09 4.07 -8.95
CA ASP A 178 -11.87 5.31 -8.97
C ASP A 178 -11.82 6.05 -7.63
N SER A 179 -11.90 5.31 -6.53
CA SER A 179 -11.83 5.89 -5.19
C SER A 179 -10.44 6.47 -4.89
N ALA A 180 -9.37 5.76 -5.28
CA ALA A 180 -8.00 6.22 -5.15
C ALA A 180 -7.72 7.41 -6.08
N ALA A 181 -8.17 7.37 -7.33
CA ALA A 181 -7.98 8.44 -8.31
C ALA A 181 -8.69 9.73 -7.87
N ARG A 182 -9.94 9.64 -7.39
CA ARG A 182 -10.65 10.79 -6.82
C ARG A 182 -9.95 11.37 -5.60
N THR A 183 -9.41 10.52 -4.74
CA THR A 183 -8.65 10.96 -3.56
C THR A 183 -7.37 11.67 -3.99
N LEU A 184 -6.58 11.07 -4.88
CA LEU A 184 -5.33 11.64 -5.35
C LEU A 184 -5.55 12.99 -6.05
N LYS A 185 -6.60 13.13 -6.88
CA LYS A 185 -6.96 14.40 -7.54
C LYS A 185 -7.16 15.56 -6.55
N ARG A 186 -7.75 15.30 -5.38
CA ARG A 186 -7.92 16.32 -4.32
C ARG A 186 -6.59 16.76 -3.70
N HIS A 187 -5.54 15.95 -3.85
CA HIS A 187 -4.20 16.20 -3.35
C HIS A 187 -3.24 16.71 -4.45
N LEU A 188 -3.67 16.83 -5.71
CA LEU A 188 -2.85 17.37 -6.80
C LEU A 188 -2.79 18.92 -6.83
N TRP A 189 -3.35 19.60 -5.83
CA TRP A 189 -3.37 21.06 -5.77
C TRP A 189 -1.97 21.69 -5.76
N TYR A 190 -0.94 20.95 -5.30
CA TYR A 190 0.46 21.40 -5.33
C TYR A 190 1.13 21.13 -6.68
N LEU A 191 0.48 20.45 -7.63
CA LEU A 191 1.02 20.24 -8.97
C LEU A 191 0.77 21.48 -9.84
N SER A 192 1.24 22.64 -9.37
CA SER A 192 1.22 23.91 -10.11
C SER A 192 2.30 23.94 -11.18
N SER A 193 2.20 24.87 -12.13
CA SER A 193 3.27 25.15 -13.10
C SER A 193 4.63 25.29 -12.42
N ASP A 194 4.66 25.98 -11.29
CA ASP A 194 5.90 26.36 -10.59
C ASP A 194 6.55 25.15 -9.90
N LEU A 195 5.75 24.25 -9.33
CA LEU A 195 6.25 23.05 -8.66
C LEU A 195 6.56 21.93 -9.67
N VAL A 196 5.92 21.93 -10.84
CA VAL A 196 6.33 21.06 -11.96
C VAL A 196 7.73 21.43 -12.45
N LEU A 197 8.16 22.69 -12.39
CA LEU A 197 9.53 23.08 -12.74
C LEU A 197 10.59 22.38 -11.87
N LEU A 198 10.28 22.02 -10.62
CA LEU A 198 11.21 21.25 -9.79
C LEU A 198 11.55 19.88 -10.40
N SER A 199 10.63 19.30 -11.19
CA SER A 199 10.89 18.04 -11.87
C SER A 199 11.92 18.16 -13.01
N LEU A 200 12.20 19.37 -13.52
CA LEU A 200 13.27 19.59 -14.51
C LEU A 200 14.66 19.28 -13.92
N PHE A 201 14.81 19.38 -12.60
CA PHE A 201 16.05 19.01 -11.91
C PHE A 201 16.12 17.51 -11.57
N SER A 202 15.06 16.75 -11.87
CA SER A 202 15.08 15.30 -11.71
C SER A 202 15.86 14.66 -12.87
N SER A 203 16.79 13.76 -12.54
CA SER A 203 17.47 12.92 -13.53
C SER A 203 16.52 11.96 -14.27
N LYS A 204 15.26 11.84 -13.83
CA LYS A 204 14.23 11.00 -14.45
C LYS A 204 13.45 11.71 -15.55
N VAL A 205 13.60 13.03 -15.70
CA VAL A 205 13.04 13.77 -16.83
C VAL A 205 14.10 13.83 -17.92
N SER A 206 13.78 13.30 -19.10
CA SER A 206 14.67 13.39 -20.26
C SER A 206 14.93 14.85 -20.60
N ASN A 207 16.20 15.26 -20.61
CA ASN A 207 16.64 16.56 -21.13
C ASN A 207 16.39 16.60 -22.64
N VAL A 208 15.16 16.86 -23.05
CA VAL A 208 14.87 17.23 -24.43
C VAL A 208 15.39 18.65 -24.60
N ARG A 209 16.71 18.79 -24.81
CA ARG A 209 17.18 19.91 -25.62
C ARG A 209 16.57 19.65 -27.00
N ALA A 210 15.57 20.44 -27.37
CA ALA A 210 15.17 20.55 -28.76
C ALA A 210 16.46 20.79 -29.54
N ALA A 211 16.90 19.81 -30.31
CA ALA A 211 17.97 20.02 -31.26
C ALA A 211 17.51 21.19 -32.15
N PRO A 212 18.33 22.24 -32.36
CA PRO A 212 17.98 23.23 -33.35
C PRO A 212 17.87 22.48 -34.68
N ASN A 213 16.70 22.57 -35.31
CA ASN A 213 16.50 22.06 -36.66
C ASN A 213 17.54 22.74 -37.56
N GLY A 214 18.51 21.96 -38.02
CA GLY A 214 19.48 22.37 -39.04
C GLY A 214 18.87 22.30 -40.43
#